data_AF-W5Q409-F1
#
_entry.id   AF-W5Q409-F1
#
_cell.length_a   1.000
_cell.length_b   1.000
_cell.length_c   1.000
_cell.angle_alpha   90.00
_cell.angle_beta   90.00
_cell.angle_gamma   90.00
#
_symmetry.space_group_name_H-M   'P 1'
#
loop_
_entity.id
_entity.type
_entity.pdbx_description
1 polymer ?
#
loop_
_entity_poly.entity_id
_entity_poly.type
_entity_poly.pdbx_seq_one_letter_code
_entity_poly.pdbx_strand_id
1 'polypeptide(L)'
;MTAKEGRKKSVRVLVAVGNGRGAAGFAIGKAAERADAFRKAKNRAVHYLHYIERYEDHTIYHDISLTFKRTHIKMKKQPRGN
;
A
#
# COMPACT_ATOMS: atom_id res chain seq x y z
N MET A 1 26.88 2.83 -0.10
CA MET A 1 28.20 3.46 -0.18
C MET A 1 28.59 3.55 -1.63
N THR A 2 28.99 4.72 -2.11
CA THR A 2 29.49 4.95 -3.47
C THR A 2 30.98 5.22 -3.42
N ALA A 3 31.73 4.76 -4.42
CA ALA A 3 33.19 4.89 -4.46
C ALA A 3 33.70 6.34 -4.38
N LYS A 4 32.93 7.32 -4.89
CA LYS A 4 33.29 8.75 -4.90
C LYS A 4 32.59 9.57 -3.81
N GLU A 5 31.27 9.43 -3.67
CA GLU A 5 30.45 10.29 -2.79
C GLU A 5 30.26 9.73 -1.36
N GLY A 6 30.84 8.57 -1.04
CA GLY A 6 30.64 7.94 0.27
C GLY A 6 29.17 7.53 0.54
N ARG A 7 28.54 8.10 1.58
CA ARG A 7 27.14 7.78 1.93
C ARG A 7 26.16 8.61 1.10
N LYS A 8 25.58 8.00 0.08
CA LYS A 8 24.50 8.60 -0.72
C LYS A 8 23.14 8.52 -0.02
N LYS A 9 22.50 9.67 0.21
CA LYS A 9 21.12 9.76 0.72
C LYS A 9 20.14 9.27 -0.35
N SER A 10 19.16 8.47 0.05
CA SER A 10 18.05 8.06 -0.82
C SER A 10 16.75 8.07 -0.04
N VAL A 11 15.68 8.56 -0.66
CA VAL A 11 14.33 8.57 -0.11
C VAL A 11 13.56 7.38 -0.68
N ARG A 12 12.89 6.63 0.20
CA ARG A 12 11.99 5.53 -0.15
C ARG A 12 10.62 5.82 0.44
N VAL A 13 9.58 5.73 -0.39
CA VAL A 13 8.19 6.01 -0.02
C VAL A 13 7.32 4.81 -0.37
N LEU A 14 6.39 4.47 0.51
CA LEU A 14 5.30 3.54 0.25
C LEU A 14 4.01 4.37 0.09
N VAL A 15 3.27 4.15 -0.99
CA VAL A 15 2.01 4.85 -1.28
C VAL A 15 0.93 3.81 -1.60
N ALA A 16 -0.28 4.07 -1.12
CA ALA A 16 -1.50 3.37 -1.53
C ALA A 16 -2.42 4.33 -2.31
N VAL A 17 -3.11 3.81 -3.32
CA VAL A 17 -4.12 4.52 -4.14
C VAL A 17 -5.41 3.71 -4.15
N GLY A 18 -6.55 4.39 -4.29
CA GLY A 18 -7.84 3.71 -4.38
C GLY A 18 -8.97 4.65 -4.82
N ASN A 19 -10.04 4.06 -5.37
CA ASN A 19 -11.20 4.79 -5.91
C ASN A 19 -12.43 4.78 -4.98
N GLY A 20 -12.33 4.19 -3.78
CA GLY A 20 -13.46 4.05 -2.84
C GLY A 20 -14.53 3.04 -3.25
N ARG A 21 -14.36 2.35 -4.39
CA ARG A 21 -15.30 1.40 -4.99
C ARG A 21 -14.66 0.03 -5.21
N GLY A 22 -13.89 -0.44 -4.22
CA GLY A 22 -13.27 -1.77 -4.24
C GLY A 22 -11.91 -1.86 -4.95
N ALA A 23 -11.53 -0.92 -5.82
CA ALA A 23 -10.21 -0.94 -6.45
C ALA A 23 -9.18 -0.16 -5.61
N ALA A 24 -8.12 -0.85 -5.18
CA ALA A 24 -7.02 -0.26 -4.43
C ALA A 24 -5.67 -0.94 -4.75
N GLY A 25 -4.57 -0.21 -4.68
CA GLY A 25 -3.24 -0.73 -4.97
C GLY A 25 -2.16 0.01 -4.20
N PHE A 26 -0.97 -0.58 -4.11
CA PHE A 26 0.17 0.05 -3.45
C PHE A 26 1.46 -0.14 -4.24
N ALA A 27 2.38 0.80 -4.09
CA ALA A 27 3.71 0.69 -4.67
C ALA A 27 4.77 1.43 -3.85
N ILE A 28 6.01 1.02 -4.06
CA ILE A 28 7.19 1.68 -3.48
C ILE A 28 7.87 2.53 -4.56
N GLY A 29 8.15 3.79 -4.22
CA GLY A 29 8.98 4.69 -5.00
C GLY A 29 10.30 4.97 -4.30
N LYS A 30 11.40 5.04 -5.05
CA LYS A 30 12.72 5.41 -4.55
C LYS A 30 13.37 6.45 -5.47
N ALA A 31 13.89 7.52 -4.87
CA ALA A 31 14.61 8.57 -5.58
C ALA A 31 15.57 9.31 -4.63
N ALA A 32 16.42 10.19 -5.18
CA ALA A 32 17.20 11.12 -4.37
C ALA A 32 16.29 12.18 -3.73
N GLU A 33 15.40 12.76 -4.55
CA GLU A 33 14.43 13.77 -4.15
C GLU A 33 13.09 13.18 -3.71
N ARG A 34 12.48 13.80 -2.70
CA ARG A 34 11.21 13.35 -2.12
C ARG A 34 10.05 13.47 -3.11
N ALA A 35 9.96 14.58 -3.83
CA ALA A 35 8.88 14.83 -4.80
C ALA A 35 8.88 13.78 -5.93
N ASP A 36 10.06 13.40 -6.43
CA ASP A 36 10.21 12.36 -7.44
C ASP A 36 9.82 10.97 -6.92
N ALA A 37 10.18 10.65 -5.67
CA ALA A 37 9.81 9.38 -5.07
C ALA A 37 8.27 9.23 -4.98
N PHE A 38 7.56 10.31 -4.63
CA PHE A 38 6.09 10.32 -4.63
C PHE A 38 5.49 10.14 -6.01
N ARG A 39 5.97 10.90 -7.02
CA ARG A 39 5.47 10.78 -8.40
C ARG A 39 5.66 9.36 -8.93
N LYS A 40 6.83 8.76 -8.73
CA LYS A 40 7.12 7.38 -9.13
C LYS A 40 6.22 6.37 -8.42
N ALA A 41 6.03 6.51 -7.10
CA ALA A 41 5.19 5.61 -6.34
C ALA A 41 3.72 5.70 -6.79
N LYS A 42 3.17 6.92 -6.93
CA LYS A 42 1.78 7.15 -7.35
C LYS A 42 1.50 6.53 -8.72
N ASN A 43 2.31 6.86 -9.72
CA ASN A 43 2.09 6.39 -11.08
C ASN A 43 2.24 4.87 -11.16
N ARG A 44 3.18 4.28 -10.41
CA ARG A 44 3.36 2.83 -10.35
C ARG A 44 2.17 2.14 -9.66
N ALA A 45 1.63 2.69 -8.57
CA ALA A 45 0.57 2.07 -7.80
C ALA A 45 -0.73 1.85 -8.61
N VAL A 46 -1.02 2.74 -9.57
CA VAL A 46 -2.21 2.63 -10.45
C VAL A 46 -2.13 1.42 -11.39
N HIS A 47 -0.92 0.91 -11.69
CA HIS A 47 -0.76 -0.29 -12.52
C HIS A 47 -0.92 -1.60 -11.74
N TYR A 48 -0.89 -1.57 -10.40
CA TYR A 48 -0.98 -2.75 -9.54
C TYR A 48 -2.18 -2.63 -8.60
N LEU A 49 -3.37 -2.50 -9.20
CA LEU A 49 -4.63 -2.44 -8.48
C LEU A 49 -5.14 -3.86 -8.21
N HIS A 50 -5.60 -4.07 -6.98
CA HIS A 50 -6.38 -5.20 -6.54
C HIS A 50 -7.84 -4.79 -6.42
N TYR A 51 -8.73 -5.67 -6.86
CA TYR A 51 -10.15 -5.55 -6.57
C TYR A 51 -10.47 -6.26 -5.26
N ILE A 52 -11.02 -5.51 -4.31
CA ILE A 52 -11.39 -5.99 -2.99
C ILE A 52 -12.92 -6.04 -2.92
N GLU A 53 -13.45 -7.25 -2.81
CA GLU A 53 -14.89 -7.47 -2.63
C GLU A 53 -15.32 -7.03 -1.22
N ARG A 54 -16.46 -6.35 -1.14
CA ARG A 54 -17.00 -5.79 0.10
C ARG A 54 -18.41 -6.27 0.33
N TYR A 55 -18.67 -6.75 1.54
CA TYR A 55 -20.01 -7.09 1.98
C TYR A 55 -20.81 -5.81 2.26
N GLU A 56 -21.94 -5.65 1.56
CA GLU A 56 -22.81 -4.47 1.63
C GLU A 56 -22.03 -3.14 1.53
N ASP A 57 -20.97 -3.13 0.71
CA ASP A 57 -20.06 -2.00 0.48
C ASP A 57 -19.40 -1.36 1.72
N HIS A 58 -19.49 -1.98 2.91
CA HIS A 58 -19.01 -1.39 4.17
C HIS A 58 -17.99 -2.25 4.93
N THR A 59 -18.00 -3.57 4.77
CA THR A 59 -17.15 -4.48 5.55
C THR A 59 -16.67 -5.68 4.73
N ILE A 60 -15.88 -6.55 5.33
CA ILE A 60 -15.40 -7.80 4.73
C ILE A 60 -16.45 -8.91 4.85
N TYR A 61 -16.38 -9.93 3.98
CA TYR A 61 -17.37 -11.02 3.97
C TYR A 61 -17.32 -11.90 5.22
N HIS A 62 -16.12 -12.21 5.70
CA HIS A 62 -15.85 -13.06 6.85
C HIS A 62 -14.58 -12.60 7.57
N ASP A 63 -14.34 -13.13 8.77
CA ASP A 63 -13.10 -12.90 9.52
C ASP A 63 -11.90 -13.45 8.75
N ILE A 64 -10.79 -12.74 8.79
CA ILE A 64 -9.55 -13.11 8.10
C ILE A 64 -8.42 -13.10 9.12
N SER A 65 -7.76 -14.25 9.28
CA SER A 65 -6.54 -14.36 10.07
C SER A 65 -5.44 -14.90 9.17
N LEU A 66 -4.38 -14.10 8.96
CA LEU A 66 -3.25 -14.50 8.14
C LEU A 66 -1.93 -14.01 8.73
N THR A 67 -0.86 -14.71 8.38
CA THR A 67 0.50 -14.32 8.74
C THR A 67 1.29 -14.07 7.47
N PHE A 68 1.83 -12.86 7.33
CA PHE A 68 2.75 -12.53 6.25
C PHE A 68 4.14 -12.30 6.84
N LYS A 69 5.07 -13.21 6.54
CA LYS A 69 6.40 -13.27 7.17
C LYS A 69 6.27 -13.40 8.70
N ARG A 70 6.71 -12.40 9.46
CA ARG A 70 6.58 -12.36 10.93
C ARG A 70 5.38 -11.55 11.40
N THR A 71 4.63 -10.93 10.49
CA THR A 71 3.51 -10.05 10.81
C THR A 71 2.20 -10.83 10.79
N HIS A 72 1.49 -10.82 11.91
CA HIS A 72 0.18 -11.45 12.05
C HIS A 72 -0.91 -10.40 11.87
N ILE A 73 -1.87 -10.67 11.00
CA ILE A 73 -2.99 -9.78 10.69
C ILE A 73 -4.28 -10.53 11.01
N LYS A 74 -5.06 -9.99 11.95
CA LYS A 74 -6.38 -10.50 12.31
C LYS A 74 -7.41 -9.41 12.04
N MET A 75 -8.31 -9.67 11.12
CA MET A 75 -9.42 -8.79 10.74
C MET A 75 -10.72 -9.48 11.08
N LYS A 76 -11.66 -8.73 11.65
CA LYS A 76 -13.00 -9.20 11.99
C LYS A 76 -14.04 -8.44 11.19
N LYS A 77 -15.06 -9.15 10.71
CA LYS A 77 -16.26 -8.52 10.16
C LYS A 77 -16.99 -7.80 11.28
N GLN A 78 -17.47 -6.61 11.00
CA GLN A 78 -18.26 -5.79 11.94
C GLN A 78 -19.56 -5.35 11.26
N PRO A 79 -20.69 -5.28 12.01
CA PRO A 79 -21.93 -4.72 11.50
C PRO A 79 -21.84 -3.20 11.34
N ARG A 80 -22.77 -2.62 10.57
CA ARG A 80 -22.87 -1.16 10.39
C ARG A 80 -23.10 -0.46 11.74
N GLY A 81 -22.39 0.65 11.96
CA GLY A 81 -22.55 1.49 13.16
C GLY A 81 -21.56 1.22 14.31
N ASN A 82 -20.51 0.44 14.07
CA ASN A 82 -19.31 0.43 14.93
C ASN A 82 -18.31 1.54 14.54
#